data_AF-A0A3A9UR99-F1
#
_entry.id   AF-A0A3A9UR99-F1
#
_cell.length_a   1.000
_cell.length_b   1.000
_cell.length_c   1.000
_cell.angle_alpha   90.00
_cell.angle_beta   90.00
_cell.angle_gamma   90.00
#
_symmetry.space_group_name_H-M   'P 1'
#
loop_
_entity.id
_entity.type
_entity.pdbx_description
1 polymer ?
#
loop_
_entity_poly.entity_id
_entity_poly.type
_entity_poly.pdbx_seq_one_letter_code
_entity_poly.pdbx_strand_id
1 'polypeptide(L)' 'MKPTKAAKEEALKHPNGYVYAIDESFRGLEEVPPQAIQGAWKVNEKGIIIGDFIPNPNYKDLKKL' A
#
# COMPACT_ATOMS: atom_id res chain seq x y z
N MET A 1 0.61 3.51 10.14
CA MET A 1 0.67 2.03 10.01
C MET A 1 2.10 1.60 9.75
N LYS A 2 2.59 0.51 10.36
CA LYS A 2 3.94 -0.01 10.09
C LYS A 2 3.92 -0.97 8.88
N PRO A 3 4.95 -0.99 8.02
CA PRO A 3 5.00 -1.88 6.87
C PRO A 3 5.19 -3.34 7.31
N THR A 4 4.43 -4.24 6.70
CA THR A 4 4.55 -5.70 6.90
C THR A 4 5.82 -6.25 6.23
N LYS A 5 6.16 -7.52 6.51
CA LYS A 5 7.26 -8.20 5.81
C LYS A 5 7.02 -8.24 4.30
N ALA A 6 5.81 -8.63 3.89
CA ALA A 6 5.43 -8.66 2.47
C ALA A 6 5.54 -7.28 1.79
N ALA A 7 5.15 -6.20 2.48
CA ALA A 7 5.31 -4.84 1.93
C ALA A 7 6.79 -4.47 1.73
N LYS A 8 7.68 -4.89 2.64
CA LYS A 8 9.14 -4.69 2.48
C LYS A 8 9.71 -5.53 1.35
N GLU A 9 9.27 -6.78 1.19
CA GLU A 9 9.66 -7.65 0.08
C GLU A 9 9.19 -7.09 -1.27
N GLU A 10 8.00 -6.51 -1.32
CA GLU A 10 7.47 -5.86 -2.52
C GLU A 10 8.25 -4.59 -2.86
N ALA A 11 8.63 -3.78 -1.86
CA ALA A 11 9.43 -2.58 -2.07
C ALA A 11 10.77 -2.87 -2.76
N LEU A 12 11.40 -4.02 -2.47
CA LEU A 12 12.66 -4.43 -3.10
C LEU A 12 12.51 -4.63 -4.62
N LYS A 13 11.31 -4.94 -5.10
CA LYS A 13 11.01 -5.10 -6.53
C LYS A 13 10.72 -3.77 -7.24
N HIS A 14 10.43 -2.72 -6.46
CA HIS A 14 9.94 -1.43 -6.96
C HIS A 14 10.74 -0.23 -6.39
N PRO A 15 12.05 -0.12 -6.68
CA PRO A 15 12.86 1.02 -6.26
C PRO A 15 12.33 2.34 -6.83
N ASN A 16 12.49 3.43 -6.09
CA ASN A 16 11.97 4.77 -6.39
C ASN A 16 10.42 4.87 -6.53
N GLY A 17 9.70 3.82 -6.16
CA GLY A 17 8.24 3.74 -6.28
C GLY A 17 7.48 3.99 -4.96
N TYR A 18 6.31 3.37 -4.90
CA TYR A 18 5.47 3.27 -3.71
C TYR A 18 4.97 1.83 -3.56
N VAL A 19 4.79 1.38 -2.32
CA VAL A 19 4.06 0.14 -2.02
C VAL A 19 2.70 0.52 -1.44
N TYR A 20 1.63 0.03 -2.05
CA TYR A 20 0.26 0.29 -1.61
C TYR A 20 -0.19 -0.76 -0.59
N ALA A 21 -0.87 -0.29 0.46
CA ALA A 21 -1.62 -1.16 1.36
C ALA A 21 -3.05 -1.29 0.82
N ILE A 22 -3.43 -2.50 0.43
CA ILE A 22 -4.77 -2.81 -0.08
C ILE A 22 -5.59 -3.43 1.05
N ASP A 23 -6.87 -3.10 1.11
CA ASP A 23 -7.84 -3.77 1.99
C ASP A 23 -7.89 -5.27 1.68
N GLU A 24 -7.83 -6.10 2.71
CA GLU A 24 -7.75 -7.55 2.55
C GLU A 24 -8.96 -8.13 1.81
N SER A 25 -10.13 -7.49 1.91
CA SER A 25 -11.34 -7.90 1.18
C SER A 25 -11.21 -7.76 -0.35
N PHE A 26 -10.19 -7.04 -0.83
CA PHE A 26 -9.91 -6.80 -2.25
C PHE A 26 -8.63 -7.50 -2.72
N ARG A 27 -8.05 -8.36 -1.88
CA ARG A 27 -6.82 -9.09 -2.20
C ARG A 27 -7.07 -10.07 -3.34
N GLY A 28 -6.19 -10.05 -4.35
CA GLY A 28 -6.23 -10.99 -5.48
C GLY A 28 -7.09 -10.54 -6.65
N LEU A 29 -7.71 -9.36 -6.56
CA LEU A 29 -8.33 -8.71 -7.71
C LEU A 29 -7.24 -8.16 -8.64
N GLU A 30 -7.42 -8.34 -9.95
CA GLU A 30 -6.54 -7.75 -10.97
C GLU A 30 -6.66 -6.23 -10.97
N GLU A 31 -7.88 -5.71 -10.77
CA GLU A 31 -8.18 -4.29 -10.68
C GLU A 31 -8.64 -3.93 -9.26
N VAL A 32 -7.82 -3.15 -8.56
CA VAL A 32 -8.12 -2.69 -7.21
C VAL A 32 -8.70 -1.28 -7.30
N PRO A 33 -9.96 -1.05 -6.86
CA PRO A 33 -10.54 0.28 -6.89
C PRO A 33 -9.81 1.22 -5.92
N PRO A 34 -9.73 2.53 -6.21
CA PRO A 34 -9.05 3.48 -5.34
C PRO A 34 -9.58 3.50 -3.90
N GLN A 35 -10.87 3.21 -3.69
CA GLN A 35 -11.48 3.14 -2.36
C GLN A 35 -11.01 1.94 -1.52
N ALA A 36 -10.41 0.92 -2.14
CA ALA A 36 -9.85 -0.24 -1.45
C ALA A 36 -8.37 -0.07 -1.08
N ILE A 37 -7.74 1.03 -1.49
CA ILE A 37 -6.34 1.33 -1.14
C ILE A 37 -6.34 2.12 0.17
N GLN A 38 -5.85 1.51 1.25
CA GLN A 38 -5.73 2.16 2.57
C GLN A 38 -4.74 3.33 2.54
N GLY A 39 -3.70 3.23 1.71
CA GLY A 39 -2.64 4.21 1.60
C GLY A 39 -1.36 3.62 1.03
N ALA A 40 -0.24 4.30 1.20
CA ALA A 40 1.03 3.92 0.61
C ALA A 40 2.24 4.21 1.50
N TRP A 41 3.36 3.55 1.18
CA TRP A 41 4.68 3.92 1.67
C TRP A 41 5.59 4.31 0.50
N LYS A 42 6.42 5.35 0.68
CA LYS A 42 7.44 5.76 -0.28
C LYS A 42 8.59 4.75 -0.26
N VAL A 43 9.14 4.43 -1.44
CA VAL A 43 10.30 3.54 -1.58
C VAL A 43 11.48 4.33 -2.16
N ASN A 44 12.66 4.14 -1.58
CA ASN A 44 13.88 4.77 -2.07
C ASN A 44 14.54 3.96 -3.22
N GLU A 45 15.67 4.45 -3.73
CA GLU A 45 16.43 3.83 -4.83
C GLU A 45 16.92 2.40 -4.53
N LYS A 46 17.03 2.02 -3.26
CA LYS A 46 17.47 0.69 -2.82
C LYS A 46 16.31 -0.28 -2.60
N GLY A 47 15.08 0.13 -2.93
CA GLY A 47 13.90 -0.69 -2.66
C GLY A 47 13.52 -0.73 -1.18
N ILE A 48 13.97 0.24 -0.38
CA ILE A 48 13.67 0.32 1.05
C ILE A 48 12.54 1.32 1.27
N ILE A 49 11.52 0.90 2.03
CA ILE A 49 10.46 1.80 2.49
C ILE A 49 11.05 2.88 3.38
N ILE A 50 10.80 4.14 3.02
CA ILE A 50 11.23 5.32 3.76
C ILE A 50 10.02 6.16 4.17
N GLY A 51 10.12 6.78 5.35
CA GLY A 51 9.08 7.66 5.88
C GLY A 51 7.86 6.94 6.46
N ASP A 52 6.88 7.75 6.83
CA ASP A 52 5.64 7.28 7.44
C ASP A 52 4.63 6.77 6.40
N PHE A 53 3.61 6.07 6.89
CA PHE A 53 2.47 5.66 6.06
C PHE A 53 1.66 6.88 5.64
N ILE A 54 1.40 6.99 4.34
CA ILE A 54 0.60 8.05 3.74
C ILE A 54 -0.82 7.51 3.55
N PRO A 55 -1.81 7.92 4.38
CA PRO A 55 -3.18 7.45 4.24
C PRO A 55 -3.82 7.97 2.95
N ASN A 56 -4.60 7.14 2.28
CA ASN A 56 -5.40 7.55 1.13
C ASN A 56 -6.71 8.19 1.62
N PRO A 57 -6.97 9.49 1.36
CA PRO A 57 -8.21 10.13 1.79
C PRO A 57 -9.46 9.55 1.10
N ASN A 58 -9.29 8.85 -0.02
CA ASN A 58 -10.39 8.16 -0.71
C ASN A 58 -10.66 6.76 -0.15
N TYR A 59 -9.84 6.26 0.79
CA TYR A 59 -10.11 5.00 1.46
C TYR A 59 -11.41 5.15 2.25
N LYS A 60 -12.46 4.52 1.74
CA LYS A 60 -13.71 4.36 2.47
C LYS A 60 -13.65 2.96 3.02
N ASP A 61 -13.63 2.81 4.34
CA ASP A 61 -13.80 1.50 4.97
C ASP A 61 -15.15 0.93 4.49
N LEU A 62 -15.11 0.08 3.47
CA LEU A 62 -16.30 -0.43 2.78
C LEU A 62 -17.13 -1.34 3.70
N LYS A 63 -16.65 -1.66 4.90
CA LYS A 63 -17.42 -2.32 5.96
C LYS A 63 -18.43 -1.40 6.65
N LYS A 64 -18.42 -0.10 6.35
CA LYS A 64 -19.36 0.90 6.91
C LYS A 64 -20.46 1.33 5.93
N LEU A 65 -20.58 0.66 4.78
CA LEU A 65 -21.72 0.76 3.86
C LEU A 65 -22.64 -0.45 4.08
#